data_AF-A0A1I7EAS6-F1
#
_entry.id   AF-A0A1I7EAS6-F1
#
_cell.length_a   1.000
_cell.length_b   1.000
_cell.length_c   1.000
_cell.angle_alpha   90.00
_cell.angle_beta   90.00
_cell.angle_gamma   90.00
#
_symmetry.space_group_name_H-M   'P 1'
#
loop_
_entity.id
_entity.type
_entity.pdbx_description
1 polymer ?
#
loop_
_entity_poly.entity_id
_entity_poly.type
_entity_poly.pdbx_seq_one_letter_code
_entity_poly.pdbx_strand_id
1 'polypeptide(L)'
;MLSTSVQAAAEGLPAPNLIDSIAALQAGEAAYEVHPIVKMSRYTDEQEEAAVAETYGPPLELLSTWDRPATTKEEAIAALRCALRECPSCSLLLDKMLTVAVAYFDQEGGAA
;
A
#
# COMPACT_ATOMS: atom_id res chain seq x y z
N MET A 1 19.79 -32.45 8.64
CA MET A 1 18.37 -32.64 8.27
C MET A 1 17.51 -32.13 9.41
N LEU A 2 16.39 -31.50 9.07
CA LEU A 2 15.39 -30.82 9.92
C LEU A 2 15.73 -29.37 10.28
N SER A 3 15.29 -28.46 9.40
CA SER A 3 14.62 -27.22 9.82
C SER A 3 13.62 -26.82 8.73
N THR A 4 12.70 -27.75 8.46
CA THR A 4 11.50 -27.54 7.62
C THR A 4 10.41 -26.78 8.40
N SER A 5 10.75 -26.19 9.56
CA SER A 5 9.78 -25.64 10.51
C SER A 5 9.48 -24.16 10.33
N VAL A 6 10.12 -23.46 9.39
CA VAL A 6 9.72 -22.09 9.01
C VAL A 6 8.78 -22.09 7.80
N GLN A 7 8.82 -23.15 6.97
CA GLN A 7 8.02 -23.25 5.75
C GLN A 7 6.51 -23.48 6.03
N ALA A 8 6.16 -24.14 7.14
CA ALA A 8 4.80 -24.57 7.42
C ALA A 8 3.86 -23.47 7.96
N ALA A 9 4.37 -22.28 8.31
CA ALA A 9 3.53 -21.20 8.86
C ALA A 9 2.83 -20.36 7.77
N ALA A 10 3.26 -20.47 6.51
CA ALA A 10 2.68 -19.74 5.38
C ALA A 10 1.57 -20.51 4.65
N GLU A 11 1.47 -21.84 4.84
CA GLU A 11 0.44 -22.68 4.23
C GLU A 11 -0.86 -22.63 5.03
N GLY A 12 -1.66 -21.59 4.81
CA GLY A 12 -3.02 -21.51 5.34
C GLY A 12 -3.56 -20.09 5.53
N LEU A 13 -2.70 -19.08 5.46
CA LEU A 13 -3.19 -17.70 5.39
C LEU A 13 -3.80 -17.47 4.00
N PRO A 14 -5.01 -16.90 3.93
CA PRO A 14 -5.57 -16.49 2.66
C PRO A 14 -4.57 -15.55 1.97
N ALA A 15 -4.42 -15.72 0.66
CA ALA A 15 -3.57 -14.83 -0.13
C ALA A 15 -3.99 -13.37 0.15
N PRO A 16 -3.03 -12.44 0.32
CA PRO A 16 -3.36 -11.08 0.74
C PRO A 16 -4.36 -10.45 -0.24
N ASN A 17 -5.35 -9.75 0.28
CA ASN A 17 -6.33 -8.99 -0.50
C ASN A 17 -5.74 -7.62 -0.86
N LEU A 18 -5.99 -7.12 -2.08
CA LEU A 18 -5.42 -5.85 -2.55
C LEU A 18 -5.92 -4.65 -1.73
N ILE A 19 -7.22 -4.59 -1.45
CA ILE A 19 -7.84 -3.52 -0.65
C ILE A 19 -7.28 -3.53 0.77
N ASP A 20 -7.18 -4.70 1.40
CA ASP A 20 -6.62 -4.81 2.75
C ASP A 20 -5.13 -4.42 2.79
N SER A 21 -4.38 -4.76 1.73
CA SER A 21 -2.96 -4.41 1.61
C SER A 21 -2.78 -2.90 1.44
N ILE A 22 -3.62 -2.26 0.62
CA ILE A 22 -3.68 -0.79 0.49
C ILE A 22 -4.03 -0.17 1.84
N ALA A 23 -5.08 -0.66 2.51
CA ALA A 23 -5.50 -0.15 3.82
C ALA A 23 -4.38 -0.28 4.88
N ALA A 24 -3.63 -1.37 4.86
CA ALA A 24 -2.46 -1.57 5.72
C ALA A 24 -1.35 -0.55 5.44
N LEU A 25 -1.10 -0.21 4.17
CA LEU A 25 -0.17 0.87 3.80
C LEU A 25 -0.62 2.21 4.39
N GLN A 26 -1.89 2.59 4.20
CA GLN A 26 -2.40 3.88 4.71
C GLN A 26 -2.35 3.94 6.24
N ALA A 27 -2.65 2.83 6.91
CA ALA A 27 -2.55 2.73 8.37
C ALA A 27 -1.09 2.83 8.84
N GLY A 28 -0.16 2.20 8.12
CA GLY A 28 1.29 2.29 8.38
C GLY A 28 1.81 3.72 8.21
N GLU A 29 1.42 4.42 7.15
CA GLU A 29 1.81 5.82 6.91
C GLU A 29 1.30 6.72 8.04
N ALA A 30 0.03 6.58 8.42
CA ALA A 30 -0.53 7.32 9.55
C ALA A 30 0.18 6.97 10.87
N ALA A 31 0.60 5.73 11.06
CA ALA A 31 1.39 5.33 12.23
C ALA A 31 2.79 5.97 12.21
N TYR A 32 3.42 6.08 11.05
CA TYR A 32 4.71 6.76 10.89
C TYR A 32 4.60 8.26 11.20
N GLU A 33 3.57 8.94 10.73
CA GLU A 33 3.33 10.36 10.99
C GLU A 33 3.28 10.71 12.49
N VAL A 34 2.79 9.78 13.32
CA VAL A 34 2.73 9.95 14.78
C VAL A 34 3.85 9.23 15.54
N HIS A 35 4.74 8.53 14.82
CA HIS A 35 5.86 7.79 15.40
C HIS A 35 6.80 8.74 16.17
N PRO A 36 7.37 8.33 17.33
CA PRO A 36 8.22 9.20 18.13
C PRO A 36 9.38 9.84 17.36
N ILE A 37 9.91 9.15 16.34
CA ILE A 37 11.03 9.64 15.53
C ILE A 37 10.73 10.95 14.80
N VAL A 38 9.48 11.16 14.35
CA VAL A 38 9.06 12.37 13.62
C VAL A 38 9.15 13.62 14.50
N LYS A 39 9.13 13.45 15.83
CA LYS A 39 9.26 14.55 16.81
C LYS A 39 10.71 14.79 17.23
N MET A 40 11.66 13.95 16.82
CA MET A 40 13.06 14.10 17.17
C MET A 40 13.71 15.18 16.30
N SER A 41 14.55 16.04 16.91
CA SER A 41 15.27 17.07 16.17
C SER A 41 16.42 16.52 15.32
N ARG A 42 16.91 15.31 15.65
CA ARG A 42 17.89 14.52 14.92
C ARG A 42 17.68 13.03 15.21
N TYR A 43 17.85 12.20 14.20
CA TYR A 43 17.91 10.74 14.27
C TYR A 43 18.93 10.23 13.23
N THR A 44 19.36 8.98 13.36
CA THR A 44 20.23 8.33 12.36
C THR A 44 19.41 7.58 11.32
N ASP A 45 20.01 7.29 10.17
CA ASP A 45 19.37 6.53 9.10
C ASP A 45 18.88 5.16 9.61
N GLU A 46 19.63 4.48 10.49
CA GLU A 46 19.19 3.20 11.07
C GLU A 46 17.93 3.35 11.96
N GLN A 47 17.75 4.49 12.62
CA GLN A 47 16.54 4.75 13.41
C GLN A 47 15.34 5.00 12.51
N GLU A 48 15.54 5.68 11.38
CA GLU A 48 14.50 5.87 10.37
C GLU A 48 14.11 4.54 9.74
N GLU A 49 15.07 3.74 9.30
CA GLU A 49 14.82 2.41 8.74
C GLU A 49 14.04 1.52 9.72
N ALA A 50 14.36 1.55 11.02
CA ALA A 50 13.61 0.83 12.03
C ALA A 50 12.16 1.33 12.14
N ALA A 51 11.95 2.65 12.17
CA ALA A 51 10.61 3.22 12.21
C ALA A 51 9.79 2.88 10.95
N VAL A 52 10.42 2.86 9.78
CA VAL A 52 9.78 2.43 8.52
C VAL A 52 9.42 0.95 8.60
N ALA A 53 10.33 0.09 9.04
CA ALA A 53 10.10 -1.35 9.19
C ALA A 53 8.98 -1.68 10.19
N GLU A 54 8.81 -0.86 11.23
CA GLU A 54 7.74 -0.98 12.23
C GLU A 54 6.37 -0.46 11.74
N THR A 55 6.35 0.36 10.68
CA THR A 55 5.13 1.08 10.25
C THR A 55 4.71 0.71 8.82
N TYR A 56 5.03 1.53 7.83
CA TYR A 56 4.56 1.37 6.45
C TYR A 56 5.47 0.51 5.57
N GLY A 57 6.69 0.20 6.00
CA GLY A 57 7.68 -0.53 5.19
C GLY A 57 7.16 -1.90 4.70
N PRO A 58 6.66 -2.78 5.59
CA PRO A 58 6.13 -4.08 5.18
C PRO A 58 4.96 -4.01 4.18
N PRO A 59 3.89 -3.21 4.38
CA PRO A 59 2.83 -3.10 3.37
C PRO A 59 3.29 -2.40 2.08
N LEU A 60 4.25 -1.47 2.14
CA LEU A 60 4.85 -0.86 0.95
C LEU A 60 5.62 -1.89 0.11
N GLU A 61 6.44 -2.74 0.74
CA GLU A 61 7.17 -3.81 0.06
C GLU A 61 6.22 -4.79 -0.64
N LEU A 62 5.16 -5.19 0.07
CA LEU A 62 4.11 -6.06 -0.47
C LEU A 62 3.45 -5.47 -1.72
N LEU A 63 3.09 -4.18 -1.70
CA LEU A 63 2.45 -3.51 -2.82
C LEU A 63 3.43 -3.21 -3.97
N SER A 64 4.70 -2.92 -3.66
CA SER A 64 5.74 -2.66 -4.65
C SER A 64 6.11 -3.90 -5.47
N THR A 65 5.90 -5.09 -4.88
CA THR A 65 6.13 -6.39 -5.53
C THR A 65 4.85 -7.04 -6.04
N TRP A 66 3.72 -6.31 -6.00
CA TRP A 66 2.42 -6.86 -6.38
C TRP A 66 2.30 -7.04 -7.91
N ASP A 67 2.10 -8.28 -8.34
CA ASP A 67 1.99 -8.66 -9.75
C ASP A 67 0.63 -9.30 -10.12
N ARG A 68 -0.25 -9.48 -9.13
CA ARG A 68 -1.58 -10.07 -9.32
C ARG A 68 -2.57 -9.04 -9.86
N PRO A 69 -3.43 -9.41 -10.82
CA PRO A 69 -4.47 -8.51 -11.32
C PRO A 69 -5.51 -8.21 -10.24
N ALA A 70 -6.13 -7.02 -10.30
CA ALA A 70 -7.39 -6.78 -9.62
C ALA A 70 -8.48 -7.68 -10.22
N THR A 71 -9.30 -8.29 -9.35
CA THR A 71 -10.34 -9.25 -9.75
C THR A 71 -11.75 -8.69 -9.63
N THR A 72 -11.90 -7.58 -8.92
CA THR A 72 -13.16 -6.84 -8.79
C THR A 72 -13.00 -5.39 -9.25
N LYS A 73 -14.14 -4.73 -9.53
CA LYS A 73 -14.16 -3.30 -9.87
C LYS A 73 -13.65 -2.47 -8.69
N GLU A 74 -14.02 -2.84 -7.47
CA GLU A 74 -13.62 -2.18 -6.24
C GLU A 74 -12.11 -2.25 -6.04
N GLU A 75 -11.49 -3.41 -6.29
CA GLU A 75 -10.03 -3.59 -6.23
C GLU A 75 -9.32 -2.72 -7.28
N ALA A 76 -9.87 -2.65 -8.50
CA ALA A 76 -9.29 -1.82 -9.56
C ALA A 76 -9.35 -0.32 -9.22
N ILE A 77 -10.49 0.17 -8.70
CA ILE A 77 -10.62 1.56 -8.26
C ILE A 77 -9.68 1.86 -7.09
N ALA A 78 -9.58 0.95 -6.11
CA ALA A 78 -8.68 1.11 -4.98
C ALA A 78 -7.21 1.23 -5.43
N ALA A 79 -6.77 0.40 -6.38
CA ALA A 79 -5.43 0.46 -6.94
C ALA A 79 -5.15 1.79 -7.65
N LEU A 80 -6.09 2.28 -8.47
CA LEU A 80 -5.94 3.56 -9.17
C LEU A 80 -5.86 4.74 -8.19
N ARG A 81 -6.68 4.73 -7.14
CA ARG A 81 -6.65 5.76 -6.08
C ARG A 81 -5.35 5.71 -5.28
N CYS A 82 -4.85 4.52 -4.96
CA CYS A 82 -3.56 4.35 -4.32
C CYS A 82 -2.44 4.94 -5.20
N ALA A 83 -2.42 4.61 -6.50
CA ALA A 83 -1.43 5.14 -7.43
C ALA A 83 -1.46 6.68 -7.55
N LEU A 84 -2.65 7.28 -7.58
CA LEU A 84 -2.81 8.74 -7.58
C LEU A 84 -2.24 9.38 -6.31
N ARG A 85 -2.47 8.76 -5.14
CA ARG A 85 -2.01 9.26 -3.86
C ARG A 85 -0.48 9.19 -3.72
N GLU A 86 0.13 8.08 -4.15
CA GLU A 86 1.58 7.86 -4.04
C GLU A 86 2.38 8.66 -5.08
N CYS A 87 1.77 9.03 -6.21
CA CYS A 87 2.48 9.55 -7.37
C CYS A 87 1.96 10.92 -7.89
N PRO A 88 1.65 11.91 -7.02
CA PRO A 88 1.06 13.18 -7.45
C PRO A 88 1.99 14.04 -8.33
N SER A 89 3.30 13.73 -8.36
CA SER A 89 4.33 14.53 -9.05
C SER A 89 5.07 13.78 -10.16
N CYS A 90 4.76 12.51 -10.42
CA CYS A 90 5.52 11.70 -11.39
C CYS A 90 5.30 12.16 -12.84
N SER A 91 4.09 12.63 -13.17
CA SER A 91 3.74 13.19 -14.47
C SER A 91 2.36 13.83 -14.42
N LEU A 92 2.25 15.08 -14.88
CA LEU A 92 0.96 15.77 -15.03
C LEU A 92 -0.01 15.00 -15.95
N LEU A 93 0.52 14.26 -16.92
CA LEU A 93 -0.30 13.42 -17.79
C LEU A 93 -0.83 12.19 -17.04
N LEU A 94 0.03 11.54 -16.25
CA LEU A 94 -0.36 10.34 -15.48
C LEU A 94 -1.43 10.69 -14.44
N ASP A 95 -1.23 11.76 -13.68
CA ASP A 95 -2.19 12.29 -12.70
C ASP A 95 -3.56 12.57 -13.36
N LYS A 96 -3.57 13.32 -14.48
CA LYS A 96 -4.81 13.65 -15.19
C LYS A 96 -5.51 12.42 -15.75
N MET A 97 -4.79 11.47 -16.33
CA MET A 97 -5.39 10.27 -16.92
C MET A 97 -5.95 9.33 -15.86
N LEU A 98 -5.23 9.12 -14.75
CA LEU A 98 -5.73 8.32 -13.64
C LEU A 98 -6.95 8.99 -12.97
N THR A 99 -6.92 10.32 -12.76
CA THR A 99 -8.04 11.07 -12.19
C THR A 99 -9.31 10.92 -13.02
N VAL A 100 -9.22 11.06 -14.35
CA VAL A 100 -10.37 10.88 -15.26
C VAL A 100 -10.88 9.44 -15.25
N ALA A 101 -9.97 8.44 -15.23
CA ALA A 101 -10.37 7.03 -15.16
C ALA A 101 -11.13 6.70 -13.87
N VAL A 102 -10.63 7.17 -12.71
CA VAL A 102 -11.31 6.99 -11.41
C VAL A 102 -12.69 7.65 -11.43
N ALA A 103 -12.80 8.88 -11.93
CA ALA A 103 -14.08 9.60 -11.99
C ALA A 103 -15.14 8.87 -12.82
N TYR A 104 -14.76 8.21 -13.92
CA TYR A 104 -15.67 7.40 -14.72
C TYR A 104 -16.21 6.20 -13.93
N PHE A 105 -15.33 5.44 -13.27
CA PHE A 105 -15.72 4.25 -12.52
C PHE A 105 -16.60 4.58 -11.30
N ASP A 106 -16.37 5.72 -10.66
CA ASP A 106 -17.17 6.22 -9.54
C ASP A 106 -18.60 6.58 -9.96
N GLN A 107 -18.80 7.13 -11.17
CA GLN A 107 -20.13 7.48 -11.69
C GLN A 107 -20.98 6.24 -12.00
N GLU A 108 -20.37 5.18 -12.53
CA GLU A 108 -21.05 3.90 -12.78
C GLU A 108 -21.46 3.18 -11.48
N GLY A 109 -20.85 3.50 -10.33
CA GLY A 109 -21.25 3.00 -9.01
C GLY A 109 -22.38 3.81 -8.36
N GLY A 110 -22.74 4.96 -8.93
CA GLY A 110 -23.78 5.87 -8.43
C GLY A 110 -25.07 5.89 -9.26
N ALA A 111 -25.16 5.08 -10.32
CA ALA A 111 -26.36 4.92 -11.13
C ALA A 111 -26.99 3.54 -10.89
N ALA A 112 -27.66 3.41 -9.75
CA ALA A 112 -28.64 2.34 -9.47
C ALA A 112 -29.84 2.96 -8.75
#